data_AF-A0A182S839-F1
#
_entry.id   AF-A0A182S839-F1
#
_cell.length_a   1.000
_cell.length_b   1.000
_cell.length_c   1.000
_cell.angle_alpha   90.00
_cell.angle_beta   90.00
_cell.angle_gamma   90.00
#
_symmetry.space_group_name_H-M   'P 1'
#
loop_
_entity.id
_entity.type
_entity.pdbx_description
1 polymer ?
#
loop_
_entity_poly.entity_id
_entity_poly.type
_entity_poly.pdbx_seq_one_letter_code
_entity_poly.pdbx_strand_id
1 'polypeptide(L)'
;MLLRRIFAAGLPRSMSTASMPEQLIVSDKASDVINHPDYFDVHKLFTVEDLFRARVHLGHKEGTLNDNMKGYLYGSRLGHCIIDLDKTVEYLRTALNVAAHIAYRDGIILFFNRNALNAHRVEQTAKECGEFAHTRYWRGGVFTNAKVQFGAVTRLPDLCIFLNTMNNVLDMHTAVRDAAKMNIPTIGIVDTNCNPNLITYPVPGNDDSPAAIELYCKLFKKAILLGKEKRKVHDANGAQ
;
A
#
# COMPACT_ATOMS: atom_id res chain seq x y z
N MET A 1 53.15 5.17 -29.76
CA MET A 1 54.25 6.06 -29.38
C MET A 1 53.74 7.50 -29.37
N LEU A 2 53.99 8.20 -28.25
CA LEU A 2 53.83 9.62 -27.89
C LEU A 2 53.44 10.61 -29.03
N LEU A 3 52.38 11.43 -28.97
CA LEU A 3 52.05 12.52 -28.02
C LEU A 3 53.09 13.65 -28.00
N ARG A 4 52.78 14.80 -28.66
CA ARG A 4 52.86 16.19 -28.15
C ARG A 4 52.95 17.24 -29.28
N ARG A 5 52.04 18.21 -29.25
CA ARG A 5 52.37 19.62 -29.49
C ARG A 5 51.58 20.47 -28.50
N ILE A 6 52.33 21.26 -27.73
CA ILE A 6 51.89 22.09 -26.60
C ILE A 6 51.80 23.54 -27.10
N PHE A 7 50.63 24.15 -26.81
CA PHE A 7 50.31 25.55 -26.53
C PHE A 7 50.74 26.68 -27.47
N ALA A 8 49.74 27.41 -27.96
CA ALA A 8 49.78 28.84 -28.17
C ALA A 8 48.54 29.46 -27.48
N ALA A 9 48.78 30.43 -26.59
CA ALA A 9 47.76 31.18 -25.85
C ALA A 9 47.23 32.34 -26.71
N GLY A 10 45.90 32.54 -26.72
CA GLY A 10 45.26 33.67 -27.40
C GLY A 10 43.83 33.92 -26.91
N LEU A 11 43.66 35.07 -26.24
CA LEU A 11 42.48 35.91 -25.92
C LEU A 11 41.07 35.32 -25.68
N PRO A 12 40.28 35.90 -24.75
CA PRO A 12 38.92 35.45 -24.47
C PRO A 12 37.98 35.78 -25.63
N ARG A 13 37.50 34.74 -26.33
CA ARG A 13 36.34 34.85 -27.21
C ARG A 13 35.08 34.98 -26.36
N SER A 14 34.35 36.07 -26.56
CA SER A 14 32.96 36.24 -26.14
C SER A 14 32.16 34.99 -26.55
N MET A 15 31.63 34.25 -25.57
CA MET A 15 30.76 33.10 -25.85
C MET A 15 29.40 33.60 -26.35
N SER A 16 29.14 33.35 -27.62
CA SER A 16 27.80 33.31 -28.20
C SER A 16 26.99 32.20 -27.53
N THR A 17 25.85 32.59 -26.97
CA THR A 17 24.60 31.81 -26.81
C THR A 17 24.69 30.31 -27.10
N ALA A 18 25.00 29.51 -26.09
CA ALA A 18 24.64 28.10 -26.08
C ALA A 18 23.30 27.99 -25.33
N SER A 19 22.21 27.86 -26.09
CA SER A 19 20.91 27.44 -25.55
C SER A 19 21.09 26.13 -24.80
N MET A 20 20.77 26.12 -23.51
CA MET A 20 20.74 24.92 -22.70
C MET A 20 19.84 23.87 -23.36
N PRO A 21 20.15 22.57 -23.23
CA PRO A 21 19.36 21.53 -23.87
C PRO A 21 17.92 21.64 -23.39
N GLU A 22 17.02 21.68 -24.37
CA GLU A 22 15.58 21.62 -24.25
C GLU A 22 15.21 20.55 -23.23
N GLN A 23 14.82 20.99 -22.03
CA GLN A 23 14.22 20.10 -21.04
C GLN A 23 12.99 19.51 -21.72
N LEU A 24 12.98 18.20 -21.95
CA LEU A 24 11.79 17.47 -22.31
C LEU A 24 10.75 17.79 -21.23
N ILE A 25 9.80 18.66 -21.55
CA ILE A 25 8.62 18.93 -20.74
C ILE A 25 7.80 17.64 -20.76
N VAL A 26 8.11 16.74 -19.82
CA VAL A 26 7.22 15.64 -19.48
C VAL A 26 6.01 16.30 -18.85
N SER A 27 4.89 16.25 -19.57
CA SER A 27 3.65 16.98 -19.32
C SER A 27 3.30 17.22 -17.84
N ASP A 28 3.04 18.49 -17.50
CA ASP A 28 2.71 19.02 -16.17
C ASP A 28 1.49 18.37 -15.46
N LYS A 29 0.75 17.45 -16.11
CA LYS A 29 -0.46 16.82 -15.56
C LYS A 29 -0.18 15.74 -14.51
N ALA A 30 0.97 15.04 -14.59
CA ALA A 30 1.30 13.99 -13.63
C ALA A 30 1.75 14.56 -12.27
N SER A 31 2.34 15.76 -12.27
CA SER A 31 2.75 16.51 -11.07
C SER A 31 1.55 16.89 -10.21
N ASP A 32 0.45 17.33 -10.83
CA ASP A 32 -0.75 17.79 -10.10
C ASP A 32 -1.37 16.69 -9.22
N VAL A 33 -1.36 15.44 -9.71
CA VAL A 33 -1.93 14.29 -8.99
C VAL A 33 -1.12 13.95 -7.72
N ILE A 34 0.21 14.06 -7.77
CA ILE A 34 1.09 13.73 -6.63
C ILE A 34 1.17 14.89 -5.63
N ASN A 35 1.10 16.13 -6.13
CA ASN A 35 1.23 17.32 -5.30
C ASN A 35 -0.02 17.59 -4.46
N HIS A 36 -1.18 17.05 -4.86
CA HIS A 36 -2.41 17.20 -4.09
C HIS A 36 -2.46 16.17 -2.94
N PRO A 37 -2.62 16.60 -1.67
CA PRO A 37 -2.53 15.71 -0.51
C PRO A 37 -3.64 14.64 -0.47
N ASP A 38 -4.84 14.95 -0.97
CA ASP A 38 -5.95 14.00 -1.07
C ASP A 38 -6.70 14.12 -2.40
N TYR A 39 -6.06 13.67 -3.49
CA TYR A 39 -6.60 13.83 -4.85
C TYR A 39 -7.89 13.03 -5.10
N PHE A 40 -8.08 11.93 -4.38
CA PHE A 40 -9.23 11.03 -4.57
C PHE A 40 -10.35 11.24 -3.54
N ASP A 41 -10.25 12.28 -2.70
CA ASP A 41 -11.19 12.56 -1.62
C ASP A 41 -11.37 11.36 -0.64
N VAL A 42 -10.30 10.64 -0.32
CA VAL A 42 -10.36 9.47 0.56
C VAL A 42 -10.82 9.82 1.96
N HIS A 43 -10.62 11.06 2.42
CA HIS A 43 -11.10 11.54 3.72
C HIS A 43 -12.63 11.44 3.87
N LYS A 44 -13.39 11.51 2.77
CA LYS A 44 -14.87 11.45 2.78
C LYS A 44 -15.40 10.02 2.90
N LEU A 45 -14.55 9.00 2.79
CA LEU A 45 -14.97 7.60 2.72
C LEU A 45 -15.46 7.05 4.06
N PHE A 46 -14.93 7.56 5.18
CA PHE A 46 -15.25 7.08 6.52
C PHE A 46 -15.03 8.16 7.57
N THR A 47 -15.68 7.97 8.72
CA THR A 47 -15.52 8.79 9.93
C THR A 47 -14.95 7.96 11.08
N VAL A 48 -14.50 8.63 12.14
CA VAL A 48 -14.07 7.97 13.40
C VAL A 48 -15.22 7.12 13.97
N GLU A 49 -16.45 7.64 13.87
CA GLU A 49 -17.65 6.95 14.35
C GLU A 49 -17.88 5.63 13.62
N ASP A 50 -17.64 5.58 12.31
CA ASP A 50 -17.76 4.34 11.53
C ASP A 50 -16.78 3.27 12.00
N LEU A 51 -15.52 3.65 12.29
CA LEU A 51 -14.52 2.74 12.85
C LEU A 51 -14.91 2.25 14.24
N PHE A 52 -15.46 3.13 15.07
CA PHE A 52 -15.93 2.78 16.41
C PHE A 52 -17.09 1.78 16.33
N ARG A 53 -18.11 2.05 15.49
CA ARG A 53 -19.27 1.17 15.26
C ARG A 53 -18.85 -0.18 14.69
N ALA A 54 -17.81 -0.23 13.86
CA ALA A 54 -17.26 -1.46 13.31
C ALA A 54 -16.37 -2.25 14.29
N ARG A 55 -16.17 -1.75 15.53
CA ARG A 55 -15.36 -2.37 16.59
C ARG A 55 -13.86 -2.48 16.25
N VAL A 56 -13.35 -1.53 15.48
CA VAL A 56 -11.93 -1.46 15.07
C VAL A 56 -10.99 -1.21 16.26
N HIS A 57 -11.47 -0.54 17.30
CA HIS A 57 -10.70 -0.18 18.49
C HIS A 57 -10.41 -1.35 19.44
N LEU A 58 -11.08 -2.49 19.27
CA LEU A 58 -10.89 -3.64 20.14
C LEU A 58 -9.61 -4.39 19.76
N GLY A 59 -8.68 -4.52 20.71
CA GLY A 59 -7.50 -5.37 20.57
C GLY A 59 -7.60 -6.65 21.41
N HIS A 60 -6.51 -7.42 21.39
CA HIS A 60 -6.34 -8.62 22.20
C HIS A 60 -6.05 -8.30 23.69
N LYS A 61 -5.77 -9.33 24.48
CA LYS A 61 -5.38 -9.19 25.89
C LYS A 61 -3.96 -8.62 26.01
N GLU A 62 -3.69 -7.92 27.11
CA GLU A 62 -2.35 -7.38 27.41
C GLU A 62 -1.25 -8.45 27.37
N GLY A 63 -1.55 -9.69 27.75
CA GLY A 63 -0.57 -10.79 27.75
C GLY A 63 -0.09 -11.22 26.36
N THR A 64 -0.82 -10.90 25.29
CA THR A 64 -0.44 -11.17 23.90
C THR A 64 0.08 -9.95 23.17
N LEU A 65 0.22 -8.82 23.88
CA LEU A 65 0.64 -7.55 23.30
C LEU A 65 2.07 -7.64 22.77
N ASN A 66 2.26 -7.19 21.53
CA ASN A 66 3.57 -6.95 20.96
C ASN A 66 4.12 -5.59 21.42
N ASP A 67 5.39 -5.54 21.82
CA ASP A 67 6.04 -4.31 22.26
C ASP A 67 6.03 -3.20 21.20
N ASN A 68 6.14 -3.58 19.92
CA ASN A 68 6.12 -2.63 18.81
C ASN A 68 4.75 -1.99 18.59
N MET A 69 3.68 -2.58 19.14
CA MET A 69 2.32 -2.06 19.04
C MET A 69 1.97 -1.02 20.11
N LYS A 70 2.81 -0.86 21.15
CA LYS A 70 2.54 0.04 22.28
C LYS A 70 2.28 1.50 21.85
N GLY A 71 2.94 1.98 20.79
CA GLY A 71 2.75 3.34 20.28
C GLY A 71 1.38 3.60 19.65
N TYR A 72 0.68 2.54 19.22
CA TYR A 72 -0.62 2.62 18.55
C TYR A 72 -1.81 2.40 19.51
N LEU A 73 -1.54 2.07 20.77
CA LEU A 73 -2.58 1.86 21.77
C LEU A 73 -3.01 3.18 22.39
N TYR A 74 -4.31 3.27 22.70
CA TYR A 74 -4.87 4.32 23.54
C TYR A 74 -4.70 3.97 25.03
N GLY A 75 -4.89 2.69 25.37
CA GLY A 75 -4.77 2.19 26.73
C GLY A 75 -5.27 0.77 26.86
N SER A 76 -5.62 0.38 28.09
CA SER A 76 -6.22 -0.93 28.38
C SER A 76 -7.41 -0.78 29.31
N ARG A 77 -8.41 -1.64 29.11
CA ARG A 77 -9.62 -1.73 29.94
C ARG A 77 -9.88 -3.18 30.31
N LEU A 78 -9.89 -3.48 31.60
CA LEU A 78 -10.13 -4.83 32.13
C LEU A 78 -9.17 -5.89 31.52
N GLY A 79 -7.92 -5.50 31.25
CA GLY A 79 -6.91 -6.36 30.64
C GLY A 79 -7.04 -6.57 29.12
N HIS A 80 -7.96 -5.84 28.46
CA HIS A 80 -8.08 -5.78 27.01
C HIS A 80 -7.47 -4.49 26.46
N CYS A 81 -6.58 -4.62 25.49
CA CYS A 81 -5.97 -3.48 24.82
C CYS A 81 -6.99 -2.73 23.96
N ILE A 82 -6.92 -1.39 23.99
CA ILE A 82 -7.73 -0.49 23.18
C ILE A 82 -6.81 0.23 22.21
N ILE A 83 -7.11 0.10 20.92
CA ILE A 83 -6.38 0.75 19.83
C ILE A 83 -6.84 2.20 19.70
N ASP A 84 -5.88 3.10 19.47
CA ASP A 84 -6.12 4.53 19.28
C ASP A 84 -6.68 4.81 17.87
N LEU A 85 -7.98 5.12 17.81
CA LEU A 85 -8.67 5.34 16.54
C LEU A 85 -8.22 6.61 15.82
N ASP A 86 -7.74 7.64 16.53
CA ASP A 86 -7.28 8.87 15.89
C ASP A 86 -6.05 8.57 15.04
N LYS A 87 -5.11 7.78 15.59
CA LYS A 87 -3.98 7.23 14.82
C LYS A 87 -4.48 6.34 13.69
N THR A 88 -5.39 5.40 13.97
CA THR A 88 -5.94 4.52 12.93
C THR A 88 -6.47 5.31 11.72
N VAL A 89 -7.16 6.43 11.95
CA VAL A 89 -7.70 7.28 10.87
C VAL A 89 -6.58 7.85 10.01
N GLU A 90 -5.52 8.37 10.60
CA GLU A 90 -4.38 8.94 9.88
C GLU A 90 -3.67 7.88 9.01
N TYR A 91 -3.38 6.73 9.61
CA TYR A 91 -2.74 5.61 8.91
C TYR A 91 -3.64 5.03 7.82
N LEU A 92 -4.93 4.85 8.09
CA LEU A 92 -5.89 4.32 7.13
C LEU A 92 -6.10 5.27 5.94
N ARG A 93 -6.18 6.59 6.17
CA ARG A 93 -6.25 7.59 5.09
C ARG A 93 -5.03 7.50 4.19
N THR A 94 -3.85 7.42 4.78
CA THR A 94 -2.58 7.28 4.04
C THR A 94 -2.58 5.99 3.20
N ALA A 95 -2.99 4.87 3.80
CA ALA A 95 -3.08 3.58 3.12
C ALA A 95 -4.09 3.59 1.95
N LEU A 96 -5.28 4.17 2.15
CA LEU A 96 -6.29 4.28 1.09
C LEU A 96 -5.82 5.21 -0.04
N ASN A 97 -5.13 6.30 0.28
CA ASN A 97 -4.59 7.21 -0.72
C ASN A 97 -3.53 6.51 -1.59
N VAL A 98 -2.62 5.77 -0.97
CA VAL A 98 -1.61 4.97 -1.69
C VAL A 98 -2.27 3.91 -2.58
N ALA A 99 -3.27 3.18 -2.06
CA ALA A 99 -4.00 2.20 -2.84
C ALA A 99 -4.70 2.82 -4.06
N ALA A 100 -5.34 3.99 -3.90
CA ALA A 100 -5.98 4.72 -4.99
C ALA A 100 -4.96 5.21 -6.03
N HIS A 101 -3.81 5.72 -5.58
CA HIS A 101 -2.71 6.15 -6.46
C HIS A 101 -2.09 5.00 -7.26
N ILE A 102 -2.01 3.79 -6.71
CA ILE A 102 -1.49 2.61 -7.41
C ILE A 102 -2.54 2.11 -8.41
N ALA A 103 -3.81 2.08 -8.03
CA ALA A 103 -4.91 1.76 -8.94
C ALA A 103 -5.00 2.76 -10.12
N TYR A 104 -4.80 4.06 -9.86
CA TYR A 104 -4.74 5.09 -10.89
C TYR A 104 -3.61 4.88 -11.91
N ARG A 105 -2.50 4.24 -11.49
CA ARG A 105 -1.33 3.97 -12.34
C ARG A 105 -1.34 2.59 -13.00
N ASP A 106 -2.46 1.86 -12.96
CA ASP A 106 -2.53 0.48 -13.47
C ASP A 106 -1.61 -0.51 -12.74
N GLY A 107 -1.38 -0.26 -11.45
CA GLY A 107 -0.63 -1.15 -10.60
C GLY A 107 -1.43 -2.40 -10.24
N ILE A 108 -0.76 -3.54 -10.15
CA ILE A 108 -1.39 -4.79 -9.73
C ILE A 108 -1.51 -4.80 -8.21
N ILE A 109 -2.74 -4.92 -7.70
CA ILE A 109 -3.01 -5.01 -6.26
C ILE A 109 -3.36 -6.47 -5.90
N LEU A 110 -2.68 -7.00 -4.87
CA LEU A 110 -2.93 -8.34 -4.35
C LEU A 110 -3.39 -8.29 -2.89
N PHE A 111 -4.63 -8.75 -2.65
CA PHE A 111 -5.18 -8.90 -1.31
C PHE A 111 -4.72 -10.19 -0.65
N PHE A 112 -4.34 -10.11 0.62
CA PHE A 112 -3.93 -11.23 1.46
C PHE A 112 -4.85 -11.37 2.67
N ASN A 113 -5.28 -12.59 2.92
CA ASN A 113 -6.00 -12.94 4.15
C ASN A 113 -5.88 -14.44 4.43
N ARG A 114 -5.32 -14.83 5.59
CA ARG A 114 -5.23 -16.25 5.97
C ARG A 114 -6.43 -16.75 6.78
N ASN A 115 -7.22 -15.84 7.34
CA ASN A 115 -8.39 -16.22 8.12
C ASN A 115 -9.47 -16.82 7.19
N ALA A 116 -9.79 -18.10 7.41
CA ALA A 116 -10.74 -18.85 6.60
C ALA A 116 -12.16 -18.27 6.64
N LEU A 117 -12.56 -17.65 7.75
CA LEU A 117 -13.90 -17.04 7.91
C LEU A 117 -14.12 -15.91 6.91
N ASN A 118 -13.08 -15.13 6.67
CA ASN A 118 -13.15 -13.94 5.83
C ASN A 118 -12.72 -14.20 4.38
N ALA A 119 -12.22 -15.40 4.07
CA ALA A 119 -11.62 -15.72 2.77
C ALA A 119 -12.56 -15.43 1.59
N HIS A 120 -13.81 -15.89 1.67
CA HIS A 120 -14.79 -15.64 0.61
C HIS A 120 -15.04 -14.15 0.39
N ARG A 121 -15.18 -13.37 1.47
CA ARG A 121 -15.43 -11.93 1.39
C ARG A 121 -14.29 -11.18 0.71
N VAL A 122 -13.05 -11.54 1.04
CA VAL A 122 -11.87 -10.93 0.42
C VAL A 122 -11.76 -11.28 -1.06
N GLU A 123 -11.98 -12.56 -1.42
CA GLU A 123 -12.00 -13.01 -2.82
C GLU A 123 -13.07 -12.28 -3.64
N GLN A 124 -14.28 -12.15 -3.09
CA GLN A 124 -15.36 -11.43 -3.74
C GLN A 124 -15.01 -9.95 -3.90
N THR A 125 -14.45 -9.32 -2.86
CA THR A 125 -14.04 -7.90 -2.91
C THR A 125 -13.00 -7.68 -4.00
N ALA A 126 -11.98 -8.53 -4.08
CA ALA A 126 -10.96 -8.45 -5.13
C ALA A 126 -11.57 -8.63 -6.53
N LYS A 127 -12.46 -9.62 -6.71
CA LYS A 127 -13.17 -9.83 -7.97
C LYS A 127 -14.02 -8.62 -8.39
N GLU A 128 -14.72 -8.00 -7.45
CA GLU A 128 -15.53 -6.78 -7.69
C GLU A 128 -14.66 -5.58 -8.07
N CYS A 129 -13.45 -5.46 -7.51
CA CYS A 129 -12.50 -4.40 -7.86
C CYS A 129 -11.80 -4.66 -9.22
N GLY A 130 -11.82 -5.90 -9.72
CA GLY A 130 -10.96 -6.34 -10.81
C GLY A 130 -9.48 -6.44 -10.38
N GLU A 131 -9.24 -6.84 -9.13
CA GLU A 131 -7.91 -7.07 -8.55
C GLU A 131 -7.75 -8.54 -8.12
N PHE A 132 -6.58 -8.90 -7.61
CA PHE A 132 -6.26 -10.28 -7.24
C PHE A 132 -6.33 -10.50 -5.73
N ALA A 133 -6.62 -11.73 -5.31
CA ALA A 133 -6.57 -12.13 -3.91
C ALA A 133 -5.87 -13.48 -3.74
N HIS A 134 -5.07 -13.60 -2.68
CA HIS A 134 -4.50 -14.85 -2.21
C HIS A 134 -4.91 -15.09 -0.76
N THR A 135 -5.87 -16.00 -0.56
CA THR A 135 -6.39 -16.35 0.76
C THR A 135 -6.03 -17.78 1.19
N ARG A 136 -5.60 -18.60 0.24
CA ARG A 136 -5.25 -20.01 0.46
C ARG A 136 -3.84 -20.12 1.02
N TYR A 137 -3.40 -21.35 1.25
CA TYR A 137 -2.07 -21.62 1.78
C TYR A 137 -1.00 -20.95 0.93
N TRP A 138 -0.13 -20.16 1.57
CA TRP A 138 0.98 -19.50 0.89
C TRP A 138 2.13 -20.48 0.73
N ARG A 139 2.37 -20.89 -0.52
CA ARG A 139 3.57 -21.67 -0.84
C ARG A 139 4.77 -20.73 -0.79
N GLY A 140 5.80 -21.12 -0.05
CA GLY A 140 7.05 -20.36 0.00
C GLY A 140 7.64 -20.22 -1.41
N GLY A 141 8.16 -19.04 -1.73
CA GLY A 141 8.81 -18.79 -3.02
C GLY A 141 7.90 -18.31 -4.15
N VAL A 142 6.64 -17.99 -3.88
CA VAL A 142 5.73 -17.41 -4.89
C VAL A 142 6.26 -16.08 -5.46
N PHE A 143 6.81 -15.21 -4.61
CA PHE A 143 7.42 -13.96 -5.07
C PHE A 143 8.91 -14.12 -5.44
N THR A 144 9.69 -14.75 -4.56
CA THR A 144 11.16 -14.83 -4.75
C THR A 144 11.58 -15.80 -5.85
N ASN A 145 10.77 -16.81 -6.16
CA ASN A 145 11.04 -17.80 -7.20
C ASN A 145 9.91 -17.87 -8.24
N ALA A 146 9.27 -16.73 -8.51
CA ALA A 146 8.10 -16.62 -9.39
C ALA A 146 8.35 -17.24 -10.77
N LYS A 147 9.52 -16.97 -11.38
CA LYS A 147 9.88 -17.47 -12.72
C LYS A 147 9.82 -19.00 -12.83
N VAL A 148 10.27 -19.70 -11.80
CA VAL A 148 10.26 -21.17 -11.76
C VAL A 148 8.88 -21.69 -11.36
N GLN A 149 8.22 -21.05 -10.39
CA GLN A 149 6.88 -21.44 -9.93
C GLN A 149 5.81 -21.35 -11.04
N PHE A 150 5.85 -20.27 -11.82
CA PHE A 150 4.87 -20.01 -12.88
C PHE A 150 5.33 -20.50 -14.26
N GLY A 151 6.61 -20.82 -14.43
CA GLY A 151 7.18 -21.27 -15.71
C GLY A 151 7.23 -20.20 -16.81
N ALA A 152 7.00 -18.93 -16.46
CA ALA A 152 6.95 -17.81 -17.39
C ALA A 152 7.52 -16.53 -16.76
N VAL A 153 7.77 -15.51 -17.59
CA VAL A 153 8.08 -14.17 -17.09
C VAL A 153 6.77 -13.56 -16.57
N THR A 154 6.67 -13.43 -15.24
CA THR A 154 5.47 -12.95 -14.56
C THR A 154 5.69 -11.55 -14.00
N ARG A 155 4.73 -10.64 -14.22
CA ARG A 155 4.69 -9.35 -13.52
C ARG A 155 4.21 -9.58 -12.08
N LEU A 156 5.03 -9.20 -11.11
CA LEU A 156 4.69 -9.27 -9.69
C LEU A 156 3.71 -8.15 -9.30
N PRO A 157 2.99 -8.29 -8.17
CA PRO A 157 2.13 -7.23 -7.68
C PRO A 157 2.94 -5.98 -7.31
N ASP A 158 2.38 -4.82 -7.59
CA ASP A 158 2.95 -3.52 -7.25
C ASP A 158 2.53 -3.08 -5.84
N LEU A 159 1.46 -3.67 -5.29
CA LEU A 159 0.99 -3.45 -3.92
C LEU A 159 0.41 -4.74 -3.34
N CYS A 160 0.80 -5.05 -2.10
CA CYS A 160 0.15 -6.11 -1.31
C CYS A 160 -0.68 -5.49 -0.17
N ILE A 161 -1.94 -5.89 -0.03
CA ILE A 161 -2.84 -5.45 1.06
C ILE A 161 -3.15 -6.64 1.95
N PHE A 162 -2.66 -6.63 3.18
CA PHE A 162 -2.92 -7.66 4.20
C PHE A 162 -4.09 -7.24 5.08
N LEU A 163 -5.21 -7.96 5.01
CA LEU A 163 -6.30 -7.78 5.98
C LEU A 163 -6.03 -8.46 7.31
N ASN A 164 -5.17 -9.49 7.29
CA ASN A 164 -4.61 -10.11 8.48
C ASN A 164 -3.13 -10.37 8.19
N THR A 165 -2.28 -9.95 9.12
CA THR A 165 -0.81 -10.00 8.97
C THR A 165 -0.20 -11.25 9.60
N MET A 166 -0.97 -11.99 10.39
CA MET A 166 -0.60 -13.28 10.95
C MET A 166 -1.10 -14.44 10.09
N ASN A 167 -0.56 -15.62 10.37
CA ASN A 167 -1.05 -16.89 9.86
C ASN A 167 -1.83 -17.64 10.97
N ASN A 168 -2.31 -18.84 10.63
CA ASN A 168 -3.11 -19.66 11.56
C ASN A 168 -2.32 -20.16 12.79
N VAL A 169 -0.99 -20.01 12.79
CA VAL A 169 -0.08 -20.40 13.89
C VAL A 169 0.34 -19.17 14.72
N LEU A 170 -0.29 -18.00 14.49
CA LEU A 170 0.01 -16.73 15.16
C LEU A 170 1.43 -16.20 14.88
N ASP A 171 2.02 -16.62 13.77
CA ASP A 171 3.28 -16.08 13.26
C ASP A 171 3.03 -15.09 12.13
N MET A 172 3.96 -14.14 11.97
CA MET A 172 3.93 -13.20 10.86
C MET A 172 3.87 -13.95 9.51
N HIS A 173 2.94 -13.54 8.66
CA HIS A 173 2.77 -14.14 7.36
C HIS A 173 4.05 -13.96 6.52
N THR A 174 4.57 -15.07 5.99
CA THR A 174 5.80 -15.09 5.19
C THR A 174 5.78 -14.18 3.95
N ALA A 175 4.60 -13.86 3.41
CA ALA A 175 4.43 -12.96 2.28
C ALA A 175 4.81 -11.52 2.62
N VAL A 176 4.71 -11.10 3.89
CA VAL A 176 5.21 -9.79 4.35
C VAL A 176 6.72 -9.71 4.15
N ARG A 177 7.44 -10.74 4.61
CA ARG A 177 8.89 -10.85 4.43
C ARG A 177 9.29 -10.99 2.97
N ASP A 178 8.55 -11.78 2.19
CA ASP A 178 8.84 -11.98 0.77
C ASP A 178 8.58 -10.69 -0.02
N ALA A 179 7.53 -9.94 0.28
CA ALA A 179 7.25 -8.62 -0.31
C ALA A 179 8.36 -7.62 0.01
N ALA A 180 8.80 -7.55 1.27
CA ALA A 180 9.91 -6.69 1.68
C ALA A 180 11.20 -7.02 0.91
N LYS A 181 11.53 -8.30 0.73
CA LYS A 181 12.69 -8.73 -0.07
C LYS A 181 12.60 -8.34 -1.55
N MET A 182 11.39 -8.30 -2.09
CA MET A 182 11.14 -7.94 -3.49
C MET A 182 10.87 -6.44 -3.70
N ASN A 183 11.04 -5.62 -2.65
CA ASN A 183 10.73 -4.18 -2.65
C ASN A 183 9.28 -3.86 -3.06
N ILE A 184 8.34 -4.75 -2.71
CA ILE A 184 6.92 -4.53 -2.95
C ILE A 184 6.33 -3.84 -1.70
N PRO A 185 5.73 -2.64 -1.84
CA PRO A 185 5.11 -1.96 -0.72
C PRO A 185 3.93 -2.77 -0.17
N THR A 186 3.76 -2.72 1.14
CA THR A 186 2.72 -3.47 1.86
C THR A 186 1.86 -2.52 2.68
N ILE A 187 0.54 -2.66 2.54
CA ILE A 187 -0.44 -2.12 3.49
C ILE A 187 -0.88 -3.30 4.35
N GLY A 188 -0.91 -3.14 5.66
CA GLY A 188 -1.29 -4.23 6.54
C GLY A 188 -2.09 -3.76 7.73
N ILE A 189 -3.22 -4.43 7.98
CA ILE A 189 -4.00 -4.24 9.19
C ILE A 189 -3.27 -4.97 10.32
N VAL A 190 -2.86 -4.22 11.33
CA VAL A 190 -2.06 -4.72 12.45
C VAL A 190 -2.88 -4.66 13.73
N ASP A 191 -3.16 -5.84 14.29
CA ASP A 191 -3.67 -5.97 15.64
C ASP A 191 -2.51 -5.86 16.64
N THR A 192 -2.87 -5.74 17.90
CA THR A 192 -2.03 -5.63 19.10
C THR A 192 -0.97 -6.72 19.26
N ASN A 193 -1.17 -7.93 18.72
CA ASN A 193 -0.19 -9.02 18.74
C ASN A 193 0.71 -9.07 17.49
N CYS A 194 0.42 -8.26 16.47
CA CYS A 194 1.21 -8.21 15.24
C CYS A 194 2.50 -7.40 15.41
N ASN A 195 3.46 -7.62 14.50
CA ASN A 195 4.66 -6.79 14.39
C ASN A 195 4.57 -5.87 13.16
N PRO A 196 4.44 -4.54 13.34
CA PRO A 196 4.27 -3.59 12.24
C PRO A 196 5.57 -3.27 11.47
N ASN A 197 6.75 -3.63 11.98
CA ASN A 197 8.03 -3.09 11.50
C ASN A 197 8.36 -3.38 10.02
N LEU A 198 7.88 -4.51 9.48
CA LEU A 198 8.13 -4.89 8.08
C LEU A 198 7.03 -4.42 7.12
N ILE A 199 5.99 -3.77 7.63
CA ILE A 199 4.85 -3.30 6.85
C ILE A 199 5.10 -1.84 6.49
N THR A 200 4.95 -1.49 5.20
CA THR A 200 5.24 -0.14 4.72
C THR A 200 4.23 0.87 5.25
N TYR A 201 2.94 0.51 5.22
CA TYR A 201 1.83 1.32 5.71
C TYR A 201 1.00 0.48 6.71
N PRO A 202 1.43 0.39 7.98
CA PRO A 202 0.68 -0.32 9.01
C PRO A 202 -0.57 0.48 9.39
N VAL A 203 -1.72 -0.18 9.42
CA VAL A 203 -2.99 0.39 9.88
C VAL A 203 -3.38 -0.30 11.17
N PRO A 204 -3.25 0.35 12.34
CA PRO A 204 -3.61 -0.26 13.60
C PRO A 204 -5.12 -0.45 13.69
N GLY A 205 -5.57 -1.68 13.92
CA GLY A 205 -6.99 -1.99 14.01
C GLY A 205 -7.28 -3.47 14.18
N ASN A 206 -8.49 -3.76 14.63
CA ASN A 206 -9.00 -5.12 14.81
C ASN A 206 -9.09 -5.89 13.48
N ASP A 207 -8.49 -7.07 13.39
CA ASP A 207 -8.55 -7.96 12.22
C ASP A 207 -9.40 -9.24 12.44
N ASP A 208 -9.98 -9.40 13.62
CA ASP A 208 -10.84 -10.54 13.99
C ASP A 208 -12.32 -10.27 13.72
N SER A 209 -12.79 -9.05 13.98
CA SER A 209 -14.23 -8.76 13.90
C SER A 209 -14.73 -8.79 12.45
N PRO A 210 -15.79 -9.55 12.13
CA PRO A 210 -16.37 -9.55 10.78
C PRO A 210 -16.82 -8.16 10.32
N ALA A 211 -17.29 -7.32 11.26
CA ALA A 211 -17.72 -5.95 10.98
C ALA A 211 -16.55 -5.04 10.57
N ALA A 212 -15.38 -5.20 11.22
CA ALA A 212 -14.17 -4.47 10.87
C ALA A 212 -13.67 -4.91 9.48
N ILE A 213 -13.60 -6.21 9.22
CA ILE A 213 -13.16 -6.76 7.93
C ILE A 213 -14.08 -6.34 6.79
N GLU A 214 -15.39 -6.35 7.00
CA GLU A 214 -16.36 -5.83 6.04
C GLU A 214 -16.15 -4.34 5.76
N LEU A 215 -15.88 -3.54 6.78
CA LEU A 215 -15.57 -2.13 6.62
C LEU A 215 -14.29 -1.95 5.79
N TYR A 216 -13.19 -2.64 6.12
CA TYR A 216 -11.95 -2.52 5.36
C TYR A 216 -12.11 -2.93 3.90
N CYS A 217 -12.75 -4.08 3.63
CA CYS A 217 -13.05 -4.51 2.27
C CYS A 217 -13.84 -3.44 1.50
N LYS A 218 -14.86 -2.84 2.14
CA LYS A 218 -15.67 -1.78 1.54
C LYS A 218 -14.84 -0.52 1.24
N LEU A 219 -13.97 -0.11 2.17
CA LEU A 219 -13.14 1.10 2.02
C LEU A 219 -12.07 0.92 0.94
N PHE A 220 -11.32 -0.18 0.96
CA PHE A 220 -10.33 -0.48 -0.07
C PHE A 220 -10.98 -0.61 -1.45
N LYS A 221 -12.14 -1.28 -1.54
CA LYS A 221 -12.90 -1.36 -2.79
C LYS A 221 -13.25 0.03 -3.33
N LYS A 222 -13.82 0.89 -2.50
CA LYS A 222 -14.18 2.26 -2.92
C LYS A 222 -12.96 3.05 -3.37
N ALA A 223 -11.86 3.02 -2.60
CA ALA A 223 -10.64 3.75 -2.94
C ALA A 223 -10.03 3.29 -4.28
N ILE A 224 -9.97 1.98 -4.52
CA ILE A 224 -9.46 1.41 -5.78
C ILE A 224 -10.36 1.79 -6.96
N LEU A 225 -11.69 1.68 -6.80
CA LEU A 225 -12.63 2.06 -7.85
C LEU A 225 -12.54 3.56 -8.19
N LEU A 226 -12.44 4.43 -7.18
CA LEU A 226 -12.23 5.87 -7.39
C LEU A 226 -10.93 6.15 -8.16
N GLY A 227 -9.84 5.46 -7.81
CA GLY A 227 -8.57 5.56 -8.53
C GLY A 227 -8.71 5.17 -10.00
N LYS A 228 -9.40 4.04 -10.28
CA LYS A 228 -9.66 3.57 -11.65
C LYS A 228 -10.59 4.50 -12.43
N GLU A 229 -11.62 5.05 -11.79
CA GLU A 229 -12.55 6.01 -12.41
C GLU A 229 -11.84 7.31 -12.79
N LYS A 230 -11.04 7.88 -11.87
CA LYS A 230 -10.24 9.08 -12.15
C LYS A 230 -9.26 8.86 -13.30
N ARG A 231 -8.67 7.68 -13.40
CA ARG A 231 -7.82 7.31 -14.54
C ARG A 231 -8.60 7.28 -15.85
N LYS A 232 -9.78 6.65 -15.90
CA LYS A 232 -10.62 6.64 -17.11
C LYS A 232 -10.96 8.06 -17.59
N VAL A 233 -11.28 8.95 -16.66
CA VAL A 233 -11.53 10.38 -16.97
C VAL A 233 -10.28 11.06 -17.49
N HIS A 234 -9.12 10.83 -16.86
CA HIS A 234 -7.84 11.36 -17.30
C HIS A 234 -7.49 10.88 -18.73
N ASP A 235 -7.65 9.59 -19.01
CA ASP A 235 -7.36 8.98 -20.31
C ASP A 235 -8.32 9.50 -21.38
N ALA A 236 -9.61 9.68 -21.05
CA ALA A 236 -10.59 10.29 -21.95
C ALA A 236 -10.26 11.76 -22.30
N ASN A 237 -9.80 12.53 -21.31
CA ASN A 237 -9.39 13.93 -21.49
C ASN A 237 -8.03 14.09 -22.19
N GLY A 238 -7.19 13.04 -22.20
CA GLY A 238 -5.91 13.02 -22.90
C GLY A 238 -6.00 12.54 -24.36
N ALA A 239 -7.11 11.90 -24.73
CA ALA A 239 -7.38 11.43 -26.09
C ALA A 239 -8.10 12.48 -26.98
N GLN A 240 -8.52 13.61 -26.40
CA GLN A 240 -9.03 14.80 -27.09
C GLN A 240 -7.90 15.81 -27.29
#